data_AF-A0A401P3S6-F1
#
_entry.id   AF-A0A401P3S6-F1
#
_cell.length_a   1.000
_cell.length_b   1.000
_cell.length_c   1.000
_cell.angle_alpha   90.00
_cell.angle_beta   90.00
_cell.angle_gamma   90.00
#
_symmetry.space_group_name_H-M   'P 1'
#
loop_
_entity.id
_entity.type
_entity.pdbx_description
1 polymer ?
#
loop_
_entity_poly.entity_id
_entity_poly.type
_entity_poly.pdbx_seq_one_letter_code
_entity_poly.pdbx_strand_id
1 'polypeptide(L)'
;MMSGKSLVLLNRGVSMISRRFNHNVGIIGAPLSRGQGKEGVRMGPDALRKSGLMTALQTGGCNLKDYGNLKFEDEPEDETFRNVKMPRTVGKANEKLSQAVSLIKADGRTCVILGGDHSLAIGSISGNAAFHSNLCVVWVDAHADINTPSTTPSGNLHGQPVSFLIKELKTEIPALPGFSWLEPCLSAKDIVYVGLRDVDPGEK
;
A
#
# COMPACT_ATOMS: atom_id res chain seq x y z
N MET A 1 53.77 44.60 -16.95
CA MET A 1 54.01 43.14 -17.04
C MET A 1 53.19 42.51 -15.93
N MET A 2 52.18 41.68 -16.28
CA MET A 2 51.30 40.89 -15.40
C MET A 2 50.40 41.71 -14.45
N SER A 3 49.15 41.38 -14.12
CA SER A 3 48.17 40.35 -14.45
C SER A 3 46.92 40.82 -13.68
N GLY A 4 45.72 40.93 -14.25
CA GLY A 4 44.87 39.78 -14.48
C GLY A 4 43.62 39.88 -13.60
N LYS A 5 42.51 40.19 -14.26
CA LYS A 5 41.13 40.15 -13.78
C LYS A 5 40.84 38.86 -12.98
N SER A 6 40.18 38.99 -11.82
CA SER A 6 39.10 38.07 -11.40
C SER A 6 38.55 38.45 -10.03
N LEU A 7 37.49 39.26 -10.02
CA LEU A 7 36.54 39.32 -8.92
C LEU A 7 35.12 39.15 -9.47
N VAL A 8 34.89 38.04 -10.18
CA VAL A 8 33.55 37.62 -10.61
C VAL A 8 33.49 36.10 -10.54
N LEU A 9 33.48 35.52 -9.33
CA LEU A 9 33.22 34.09 -9.15
C LEU A 9 32.76 33.81 -7.71
N LEU A 10 31.67 34.43 -7.27
CA LEU A 10 31.02 34.07 -5.99
C LEU A 10 29.50 33.98 -6.04
N ASN A 11 28.88 33.99 -7.24
CA ASN A 11 27.42 33.85 -7.39
C ASN A 11 26.96 32.62 -8.20
N ARG A 12 27.85 31.65 -8.47
CA ARG A 12 27.47 30.41 -9.20
C ARG A 12 27.64 29.12 -8.39
N GLY A 13 28.10 29.20 -7.12
CA GLY A 13 28.36 28.03 -6.28
C GLY A 13 27.24 27.64 -5.32
N VAL A 14 26.24 28.50 -5.07
CA VAL A 14 25.16 28.22 -4.10
C VAL A 14 23.89 27.65 -4.74
N SER A 15 23.78 27.62 -6.08
CA SER A 15 22.60 27.05 -6.77
C SER A 15 22.74 25.57 -7.16
N MET A 16 23.78 24.86 -6.68
CA MET A 16 24.05 23.46 -7.04
C MET A 16 23.81 22.43 -5.92
N ILE A 17 23.27 22.84 -4.76
CA ILE A 17 22.87 21.94 -3.64
C ILE A 17 21.35 21.98 -3.41
N SER A 18 20.58 22.27 -4.46
CA SER A 18 19.12 22.16 -4.41
C SER A 18 18.58 21.61 -5.73
N ARG A 19 19.08 20.44 -6.16
CA ARG A 19 18.16 19.47 -6.75
C ARG A 19 17.22 19.02 -5.63
N ARG A 20 16.31 19.90 -5.21
CA ARG A 20 15.14 19.50 -4.44
C ARG A 20 14.42 18.54 -5.35
N PHE A 21 14.48 17.25 -5.02
CA PHE A 21 13.65 16.28 -5.67
C PHE A 21 12.20 16.67 -5.37
N ASN A 22 11.59 17.39 -6.30
CA ASN A 22 10.20 17.83 -6.21
C ASN A 22 9.32 16.60 -6.52
N HIS A 23 9.38 15.60 -5.65
CA HIS A 23 8.56 14.41 -5.77
C HIS A 23 7.12 14.80 -5.45
N ASN A 24 6.24 14.67 -6.43
CA ASN A 24 4.80 14.80 -6.23
C ASN A 24 4.33 13.55 -5.48
N VAL A 25 3.88 13.73 -4.24
CA VAL A 25 3.40 12.65 -3.38
C VAL A 25 1.92 12.88 -3.08
N GLY A 26 1.12 11.83 -3.20
CA GLY A 26 -0.27 11.78 -2.80
C GLY A 26 -0.39 10.93 -1.55
N ILE A 27 -0.94 11.50 -0.48
CA ILE A 27 -1.17 10.80 0.79
C ILE A 27 -2.66 10.46 0.85
N ILE A 28 -2.99 9.19 1.12
CA ILE A 28 -4.37 8.76 1.35
C ILE A 28 -4.44 7.84 2.56
N GLY A 29 -5.43 8.04 3.42
CA GLY A 29 -5.68 7.13 4.53
C GLY A 29 -6.65 6.02 4.12
N ALA A 30 -6.30 4.78 4.45
CA ALA A 30 -7.13 3.61 4.29
C ALA A 30 -7.38 2.99 5.67
N PRO A 31 -8.33 3.51 6.48
CA PRO A 31 -8.62 3.05 7.84
C PRO A 31 -9.36 1.69 7.88
N LEU A 32 -8.92 0.73 7.06
CA LEU A 32 -9.47 -0.62 6.98
C LEU A 32 -9.10 -1.39 8.24
N SER A 33 -10.08 -2.02 8.89
CA SER A 33 -9.87 -2.77 10.13
C SER A 33 -10.49 -4.17 10.14
N ARG A 34 -11.29 -4.51 9.14
CA ARG A 34 -12.04 -5.77 9.09
C ARG A 34 -11.25 -6.93 8.52
N GLY A 35 -9.99 -6.73 8.11
CA GLY A 35 -9.09 -7.82 7.77
C GLY A 35 -8.63 -8.63 8.98
N GLN A 36 -8.94 -8.19 10.21
CA GLN A 36 -8.57 -8.83 11.46
C GLN A 36 -9.56 -8.51 12.60
N GLY A 37 -9.37 -9.11 13.77
CA GLY A 37 -10.37 -9.07 14.86
C GLY A 37 -10.17 -8.02 15.96
N LYS A 38 -9.08 -7.23 15.94
CA LYS A 38 -8.80 -6.21 16.97
C LYS A 38 -9.29 -4.85 16.52
N GLU A 39 -9.79 -4.05 17.47
CA GLU A 39 -10.06 -2.64 17.20
C GLU A 39 -8.77 -1.81 17.16
N GLY A 40 -8.89 -0.60 16.61
CA GLY A 40 -7.87 0.45 16.75
C GLY A 40 -7.01 0.72 15.52
N VAL A 41 -6.72 -0.26 14.66
CA VAL A 41 -5.93 -0.03 13.43
C VAL A 41 -6.54 1.02 12.50
N ARG A 42 -7.88 1.16 12.51
CA ARG A 42 -8.62 2.24 11.81
C ARG A 42 -8.19 3.66 12.22
N MET A 43 -7.58 3.84 13.39
CA MET A 43 -7.08 5.14 13.86
C MET A 43 -5.66 5.45 13.36
N GLY A 44 -4.96 4.46 12.78
CA GLY A 44 -3.60 4.57 12.28
C GLY A 44 -3.37 5.77 11.34
N PRO A 45 -4.23 6.00 10.33
CA PRO A 45 -4.03 7.10 9.39
C PRO A 45 -4.03 8.48 10.07
N ASP A 46 -4.93 8.70 11.03
CA ASP A 46 -5.01 9.97 11.75
C ASP A 46 -3.89 10.11 12.78
N ALA A 47 -3.48 9.02 13.41
CA ALA A 47 -2.34 9.01 14.32
C ALA A 47 -1.03 9.42 13.61
N LEU A 48 -0.78 8.87 12.41
CA LEU A 48 0.39 9.22 11.59
C LEU A 48 0.36 10.69 11.10
N ARG A 49 -0.82 11.21 10.75
CA ARG A 49 -0.95 12.64 10.43
C ARG A 49 -0.63 13.51 11.64
N LYS A 50 -1.18 13.17 12.81
CA LYS A 50 -0.95 13.89 14.08
C LYS A 50 0.50 13.81 14.55
N SER A 51 1.25 12.77 14.20
CA SER A 51 2.66 12.63 14.57
C SER A 51 3.62 13.51 13.76
N GLY A 52 3.11 14.33 12.82
CA GLY A 52 3.91 15.25 12.02
C GLY A 52 4.45 14.67 10.71
N LEU A 53 3.94 13.52 10.26
CA LEU A 53 4.36 12.90 8.99
C LEU A 53 4.28 13.87 7.80
N MET A 54 3.17 14.63 7.71
CA MET A 54 2.95 15.58 6.62
C MET A 54 4.02 16.67 6.61
N THR A 55 4.30 17.24 7.78
CA THR A 55 5.36 18.23 7.96
C THR A 55 6.73 17.66 7.60
N ALA A 56 7.05 16.46 8.08
CA ALA A 56 8.33 15.82 7.80
C ALA A 56 8.57 15.61 6.30
N LEU A 57 7.56 15.14 5.56
CA LEU A 57 7.63 14.95 4.11
C LEU A 57 7.71 16.28 3.35
N GLN A 58 6.97 17.31 3.76
CA GLN A 58 7.08 18.65 3.18
C GLN A 58 8.46 19.28 3.42
N THR A 59 8.99 19.19 4.64
CA THR A 59 10.34 19.64 4.99
C THR A 59 11.41 18.87 4.22
N GLY A 60 11.18 17.58 3.95
CA GLY A 60 11.99 16.75 3.08
C GLY A 60 11.95 17.13 1.59
N GLY A 61 11.11 18.09 1.20
CA GLY A 61 11.03 18.62 -0.16
C GLY A 61 9.97 17.98 -1.06
N CYS A 62 9.05 17.18 -0.52
CA CYS A 62 7.95 16.60 -1.30
C CYS A 62 6.84 17.62 -1.57
N ASN A 63 6.31 17.64 -2.80
CA ASN A 63 5.09 18.35 -3.13
C ASN A 63 3.88 17.47 -2.75
N LEU A 64 3.36 17.68 -1.54
CA LEU A 64 2.29 16.85 -1.00
C LEU A 64 0.89 17.29 -1.45
N LYS A 65 0.03 16.30 -1.66
CA LYS A 65 -1.43 16.45 -1.69
C LYS A 65 -2.03 15.38 -0.79
N ASP A 66 -2.80 15.80 0.20
CA ASP A 66 -3.56 14.89 1.06
C ASP A 66 -4.95 14.67 0.45
N TYR A 67 -5.30 13.42 0.21
CA TYR A 67 -6.60 12.99 -0.31
C TYR A 67 -7.57 12.64 0.83
N GLY A 68 -7.16 12.84 2.08
CA GLY A 68 -7.95 12.53 3.27
C GLY A 68 -8.00 11.04 3.57
N ASN A 69 -9.00 10.63 4.36
CA ASN A 69 -9.27 9.23 4.63
C ASN A 69 -10.40 8.73 3.74
N LEU A 70 -10.22 7.54 3.17
CA LEU A 70 -11.32 6.80 2.59
C LEU A 70 -12.33 6.44 3.67
N LYS A 71 -13.61 6.49 3.29
CA LYS A 71 -14.71 5.96 4.10
C LYS A 71 -14.97 4.52 3.66
N PHE A 72 -14.79 3.58 4.57
CA PHE A 72 -15.19 2.19 4.38
C PHE A 72 -16.42 1.93 5.24
N GLU A 73 -17.36 1.19 4.67
CA GLU A 73 -18.60 0.80 5.32
C GLU A 73 -18.60 -0.71 5.42
N ASP A 74 -19.08 -1.23 6.56
CA ASP A 74 -19.25 -2.67 6.72
C ASP A 74 -20.45 -3.10 5.87
N GLU A 75 -20.29 -4.20 5.15
CA GLU A 75 -21.38 -4.77 4.37
C GLU A 75 -22.41 -5.41 5.30
N PRO A 76 -23.71 -5.09 5.13
CA PRO A 76 -24.77 -5.81 5.84
C PRO A 76 -24.66 -7.31 5.53
N GLU A 77 -24.79 -8.14 6.57
CA GLU A 77 -24.81 -9.61 6.43
C GLU A 77 -23.53 -10.19 5.81
N ASP A 78 -22.35 -9.64 6.15
CA ASP A 78 -21.07 -10.17 5.70
C ASP A 78 -20.62 -11.41 6.49
N GLU A 79 -21.38 -12.48 6.32
CA GLU A 79 -21.09 -13.77 6.95
C GLU A 79 -19.75 -14.35 6.48
N THR A 80 -19.13 -15.11 7.38
CA THR A 80 -17.90 -15.86 7.08
C THR A 80 -18.15 -16.78 5.89
N PHE A 81 -17.30 -16.67 4.87
CA PHE A 81 -17.35 -17.54 3.70
C PHE A 81 -16.23 -18.57 3.80
N ARG A 82 -16.60 -19.85 3.97
CA ARG A 82 -15.65 -20.93 4.32
C ARG A 82 -14.96 -20.62 5.65
N ASN A 83 -13.67 -20.33 5.67
CA ASN A 83 -12.98 -19.87 6.88
C ASN A 83 -12.77 -18.34 6.88
N VAL A 84 -13.08 -17.63 5.80
CA VAL A 84 -12.68 -16.23 5.62
C VAL A 84 -13.72 -15.30 6.22
N LYS A 85 -13.28 -14.46 7.15
CA LYS A 85 -14.12 -13.48 7.87
C LYS A 85 -14.22 -12.18 7.09
N MET A 86 -15.40 -11.55 7.14
CA MET A 86 -15.69 -10.26 6.52
C MET A 86 -15.27 -10.13 5.04
N PRO A 87 -15.50 -11.15 4.18
CA PRO A 87 -14.99 -11.13 2.81
C PRO A 87 -15.57 -10.00 1.95
N ARG A 88 -16.87 -9.70 2.06
CA ARG A 88 -17.51 -8.66 1.22
C ARG A 88 -17.04 -7.27 1.60
N THR A 89 -16.94 -7.01 2.89
CA THR A 89 -16.49 -5.74 3.46
C THR A 89 -15.05 -5.45 3.07
N VAL A 90 -14.15 -6.43 3.26
CA VAL A 90 -12.73 -6.27 2.90
C VAL A 90 -12.55 -6.19 1.39
N GLY A 91 -13.28 -7.00 0.62
CA GLY A 91 -13.24 -6.98 -0.85
C GLY A 91 -13.66 -5.63 -1.43
N LYS A 92 -14.80 -5.07 -1.00
CA LYS A 92 -15.29 -3.75 -1.45
C LYS A 92 -14.42 -2.60 -0.98
N ALA A 93 -13.89 -2.65 0.24
CA ALA A 93 -12.95 -1.65 0.71
C ALA A 93 -11.67 -1.60 -0.15
N ASN A 94 -11.16 -2.77 -0.54
CA ASN A 94 -10.00 -2.86 -1.42
C ASN A 94 -10.28 -2.45 -2.87
N GLU A 95 -11.47 -2.73 -3.39
CA GLU A 95 -11.90 -2.21 -4.71
C GLU A 95 -11.87 -0.68 -4.71
N LYS A 96 -12.47 -0.06 -3.68
CA LYS A 96 -12.48 1.39 -3.49
C LYS A 96 -11.07 1.96 -3.32
N LEU A 97 -10.20 1.27 -2.58
CA LEU A 97 -8.80 1.68 -2.43
C LEU A 97 -8.05 1.60 -3.76
N SER A 98 -8.24 0.54 -4.55
CA SER A 98 -7.62 0.38 -5.88
C SER A 98 -8.02 1.52 -6.82
N GLN A 99 -9.29 1.90 -6.82
CA GLN A 99 -9.79 3.07 -7.58
C GLN A 99 -9.16 4.38 -7.08
N ALA A 100 -9.05 4.58 -5.76
CA ALA A 100 -8.45 5.78 -5.21
C ALA A 100 -6.94 5.89 -5.52
N VAL A 101 -6.21 4.77 -5.47
CA VAL A 101 -4.81 4.70 -5.92
C VAL A 101 -4.71 5.10 -7.38
N SER A 102 -5.61 4.59 -8.22
CA SER A 102 -5.64 4.94 -9.65
C SER A 102 -5.80 6.44 -9.89
N LEU A 103 -6.67 7.11 -9.13
CA LEU A 103 -6.83 8.57 -9.19
C LEU A 103 -5.56 9.33 -8.76
N ILE A 104 -4.85 8.85 -7.75
CA ILE A 104 -3.58 9.45 -7.29
C ILE A 104 -2.48 9.26 -8.35
N LYS A 105 -2.42 8.07 -8.96
CA LYS A 105 -1.45 7.79 -10.03
C LYS A 105 -1.74 8.63 -11.28
N ALA A 106 -3.02 8.82 -11.64
CA ALA A 106 -3.43 9.71 -12.72
C ALA A 106 -3.08 11.18 -12.45
N ASP A 107 -3.02 11.62 -11.19
CA ASP A 107 -2.51 12.95 -10.79
C ASP A 107 -0.96 13.04 -10.83
N GLY A 108 -0.27 12.06 -11.43
CA GLY A 108 1.18 12.05 -11.57
C GLY A 108 1.94 11.94 -10.24
N ARG A 109 1.30 11.37 -9.21
CA ARG A 109 1.86 11.30 -7.85
C ARG A 109 2.35 9.91 -7.50
N THR A 110 3.36 9.86 -6.64
CA THR A 110 3.70 8.66 -5.87
C THR A 110 2.66 8.51 -4.77
N CYS A 111 2.00 7.35 -4.71
CA CYS A 111 0.93 7.10 -3.75
C CYS A 111 1.52 6.56 -2.44
N VAL A 112 1.25 7.25 -1.34
CA VAL A 112 1.57 6.81 0.03
C VAL A 112 0.26 6.58 0.74
N ILE A 113 0.05 5.33 1.18
CA ILE A 113 -1.19 4.90 1.82
C ILE A 113 -0.92 4.74 3.31
N LEU A 114 -1.65 5.47 4.14
CA LEU A 114 -1.60 5.34 5.58
C LEU A 114 -2.61 4.28 5.97
N GLY A 115 -2.14 3.18 6.51
CA GLY A 115 -2.95 1.97 6.65
C GLY A 115 -3.78 1.89 7.93
N GLY A 116 -4.73 0.96 7.88
CA GLY A 116 -5.14 0.15 9.01
C GLY A 116 -4.47 -1.23 8.90
N ASP A 117 -5.23 -2.31 8.81
CA ASP A 117 -4.65 -3.67 8.68
C ASP A 117 -4.11 -3.98 7.27
N HIS A 118 -3.26 -5.02 7.16
CA HIS A 118 -2.51 -5.31 5.93
C HIS A 118 -3.36 -5.87 4.78
N SER A 119 -4.64 -6.19 5.01
CA SER A 119 -5.53 -6.61 3.90
C SER A 119 -5.72 -5.51 2.86
N LEU A 120 -5.43 -4.24 3.21
CA LEU A 120 -5.41 -3.11 2.28
C LEU A 120 -4.38 -3.26 1.15
N ALA A 121 -3.40 -4.16 1.29
CA ALA A 121 -2.39 -4.42 0.28
C ALA A 121 -2.99 -4.93 -1.03
N ILE A 122 -4.14 -5.61 -0.95
CA ILE A 122 -4.88 -6.10 -2.12
C ILE A 122 -5.25 -4.92 -3.02
N GLY A 123 -5.90 -3.90 -2.47
CA GLY A 123 -6.30 -2.70 -3.18
C GLY A 123 -5.11 -1.81 -3.57
N SER A 124 -4.11 -1.69 -2.69
CA SER A 124 -2.94 -0.83 -2.96
C SER A 124 -2.10 -1.33 -4.13
N ILE A 125 -1.81 -2.62 -4.17
CA ILE A 125 -0.98 -3.24 -5.21
C ILE A 125 -1.76 -3.31 -6.51
N SER A 126 -3.03 -3.75 -6.47
CA SER A 126 -3.89 -3.81 -7.67
C SER A 126 -4.03 -2.46 -8.35
N GLY A 127 -4.25 -1.38 -7.57
CA GLY A 127 -4.34 -0.03 -8.10
C GLY A 127 -3.03 0.48 -8.70
N ASN A 128 -1.87 0.08 -8.15
CA ASN A 128 -0.58 0.44 -8.73
C ASN A 128 -0.24 -0.38 -9.98
N ALA A 129 -0.55 -1.68 -9.98
CA ALA A 129 -0.28 -2.57 -11.10
C ALA A 129 -1.05 -2.18 -12.37
N ALA A 130 -2.22 -1.53 -12.23
CA ALA A 130 -2.96 -0.95 -13.35
C ALA A 130 -2.18 0.18 -14.08
N PHE A 131 -1.21 0.82 -13.41
CA PHE A 131 -0.36 1.88 -13.99
C PHE A 131 1.05 1.40 -14.36
N HIS A 132 1.53 0.33 -13.72
CA HIS A 132 2.90 -0.18 -13.86
C HIS A 132 2.87 -1.68 -14.14
N SER A 133 2.96 -2.07 -15.41
CA SER A 133 2.93 -3.48 -15.82
C SER A 133 4.13 -4.31 -15.36
N ASN A 134 5.21 -3.65 -14.92
CA ASN A 134 6.43 -4.23 -14.39
C ASN A 134 6.64 -3.92 -12.90
N LEU A 135 5.54 -3.73 -12.14
CA LEU A 135 5.58 -3.51 -10.70
C LEU A 135 6.26 -4.70 -9.99
N CYS A 136 7.20 -4.39 -9.11
CA CYS A 136 7.74 -5.34 -8.12
C CYS A 136 7.37 -4.89 -6.71
N VAL A 137 7.34 -5.83 -5.77
CA VAL A 137 6.97 -5.60 -4.37
C VAL A 137 8.12 -5.97 -3.44
N VAL A 138 8.44 -5.05 -2.52
CA VAL A 138 9.29 -5.35 -1.36
C VAL A 138 8.37 -5.38 -0.14
N TRP A 139 8.15 -6.58 0.40
CA TRP A 139 7.26 -6.82 1.53
C TRP A 139 8.05 -6.86 2.83
N VAL A 140 7.99 -5.79 3.60
CA VAL A 140 8.71 -5.65 4.87
C VAL A 140 7.77 -5.98 6.02
N ASP A 141 7.81 -7.22 6.49
CA ASP A 141 6.91 -7.70 7.55
C ASP A 141 7.55 -8.86 8.35
N ALA A 142 7.03 -9.11 9.55
CA ALA A 142 7.33 -10.30 10.32
C ALA A 142 6.72 -11.57 9.70
N HIS A 143 5.59 -11.43 9.02
CA HIS A 143 4.79 -12.50 8.44
C HIS A 143 4.84 -12.49 6.90
N ALA A 144 4.54 -13.62 6.28
CA ALA A 144 4.51 -13.71 4.82
C ALA A 144 3.20 -13.20 4.22
N ASP A 145 2.13 -13.17 5.01
CA ASP A 145 0.80 -12.66 4.61
C ASP A 145 0.30 -13.32 3.31
N ILE A 146 0.64 -14.60 3.11
CA ILE A 146 0.44 -15.36 1.87
C ILE A 146 -0.42 -16.60 2.07
N ASN A 147 -1.02 -16.78 3.25
CA ASN A 147 -2.00 -17.85 3.42
C ASN A 147 -3.14 -17.69 2.40
N THR A 148 -3.60 -18.80 1.85
CA THR A 148 -4.83 -18.84 1.06
C THR A 148 -6.04 -18.99 2.00
N PRO A 149 -7.28 -18.85 1.49
CA PRO A 149 -8.49 -19.26 2.21
C PRO A 149 -8.51 -20.72 2.65
N SER A 150 -7.68 -21.62 2.09
CA SER A 150 -7.60 -23.01 2.53
C SER A 150 -6.50 -23.26 3.56
N THR A 151 -5.45 -22.43 3.63
CA THR A 151 -4.32 -22.63 4.55
C THR A 151 -4.38 -21.76 5.81
N THR A 152 -5.12 -20.64 5.78
CA THR A 152 -5.14 -19.71 6.93
C THR A 152 -5.64 -20.40 8.21
N PRO A 153 -4.91 -20.27 9.34
CA PRO A 153 -5.35 -20.82 10.62
C PRO A 153 -6.41 -19.94 11.31
N SER A 154 -6.51 -18.67 10.93
CA SER A 154 -7.34 -17.68 11.63
C SER A 154 -8.58 -17.26 10.84
N GLY A 155 -8.55 -17.36 9.52
CA GLY A 155 -9.59 -16.81 8.64
C GLY A 155 -9.53 -15.29 8.45
N ASN A 156 -8.55 -14.61 9.04
CA ASN A 156 -8.40 -13.16 8.96
C ASN A 156 -7.70 -12.79 7.66
N LEU A 157 -8.28 -11.89 6.86
CA LEU A 157 -7.76 -11.51 5.54
C LEU A 157 -6.45 -10.72 5.57
N HIS A 158 -6.06 -10.14 6.71
CA HIS A 158 -4.79 -9.41 6.81
C HIS A 158 -3.54 -10.30 6.68
N GLY A 159 -3.66 -11.61 6.91
CA GLY A 159 -2.58 -12.59 6.72
C GLY A 159 -2.69 -13.36 5.40
N GLN A 160 -3.54 -12.91 4.47
CA GLN A 160 -3.77 -13.53 3.17
C GLN A 160 -3.52 -12.62 1.95
N PRO A 161 -3.22 -11.29 2.05
CA PRO A 161 -3.29 -10.40 0.89
C PRO A 161 -2.40 -10.83 -0.28
N VAL A 162 -1.22 -11.40 -0.03
CA VAL A 162 -0.31 -11.80 -1.11
C VAL A 162 -0.89 -12.95 -1.93
N SER A 163 -1.60 -13.90 -1.31
CA SER A 163 -2.15 -15.06 -2.02
C SER A 163 -3.12 -14.66 -3.13
N PHE A 164 -3.87 -13.56 -2.92
CA PHE A 164 -4.82 -13.03 -3.89
C PHE A 164 -4.15 -12.29 -5.07
N LEU A 165 -2.88 -11.91 -4.92
CA LEU A 165 -2.16 -11.08 -5.90
C LEU A 165 -1.21 -11.89 -6.80
N ILE A 166 -0.81 -13.09 -6.37
CA ILE A 166 0.12 -13.97 -7.09
C ILE A 166 -0.61 -14.83 -8.12
N LYS A 167 -0.20 -14.73 -9.39
CA LYS A 167 -0.79 -15.47 -10.52
C LYS A 167 -0.70 -16.99 -10.35
N GLU A 168 0.43 -17.46 -9.84
CA GLU A 168 0.71 -18.88 -9.61
C GLU A 168 -0.21 -19.50 -8.53
N LEU A 169 -0.81 -18.69 -7.66
CA LEU A 169 -1.75 -19.14 -6.64
C LEU A 169 -3.22 -19.03 -7.06
N LYS A 170 -3.52 -18.53 -8.28
CA LYS A 170 -4.90 -18.26 -8.74
C LYS A 170 -5.83 -19.47 -8.61
N THR A 171 -5.35 -20.68 -8.85
CA THR A 171 -6.16 -21.91 -8.75
C THR A 171 -6.47 -22.31 -7.30
N GLU A 172 -5.68 -21.84 -6.34
CA GLU A 172 -5.85 -22.08 -4.91
C GLU A 172 -6.80 -21.06 -4.24
N ILE A 173 -7.13 -19.97 -4.94
CA ILE A 173 -8.05 -18.94 -4.44
C ILE A 173 -9.48 -19.25 -4.92
N PRO A 174 -10.40 -19.64 -4.02
CA PRO A 174 -11.80 -19.80 -4.40
C PRO A 174 -12.44 -18.45 -4.75
N ALA A 175 -13.55 -18.47 -5.51
CA ALA A 175 -14.34 -17.27 -5.79
C ALA A 175 -14.97 -16.72 -4.50
N LEU A 176 -14.29 -15.79 -3.85
CA LEU A 176 -14.76 -15.15 -2.62
C LEU A 176 -15.77 -14.04 -2.93
N PRO A 177 -16.87 -13.94 -2.15
CA PRO A 177 -17.77 -12.79 -2.21
C PRO A 177 -17.01 -11.47 -2.00
N GLY A 178 -17.27 -10.47 -2.85
CA GLY A 178 -16.61 -9.15 -2.79
C GLY A 178 -15.27 -9.05 -3.52
N PHE A 179 -14.76 -10.14 -4.09
CA PHE A 179 -13.46 -10.19 -4.78
C PHE A 179 -13.56 -10.41 -6.30
N SER A 180 -14.76 -10.36 -6.89
CA SER A 180 -14.96 -10.60 -8.32
C SER A 180 -14.28 -9.57 -9.25
N TRP A 181 -13.90 -8.41 -8.70
CA TRP A 181 -13.18 -7.35 -9.43
C TRP A 181 -11.67 -7.61 -9.52
N LEU A 182 -11.15 -8.54 -8.71
CA LEU A 182 -9.72 -8.74 -8.51
C LEU A 182 -9.16 -9.76 -9.50
N GLU A 183 -8.06 -9.39 -10.15
CA GLU A 183 -7.23 -10.30 -10.95
C GLU A 183 -5.79 -10.28 -10.43
N PRO A 184 -5.14 -11.45 -10.26
CA PRO A 184 -3.75 -11.51 -9.82
C PRO A 184 -2.82 -10.72 -10.75
N CYS A 185 -2.05 -9.81 -10.17
CA CYS A 185 -1.25 -8.85 -10.92
C CYS A 185 0.27 -9.07 -10.79
N LEU A 186 0.71 -9.93 -9.86
CA LEU A 186 2.10 -10.25 -9.61
C LEU A 186 2.41 -11.70 -10.00
N SER A 187 3.65 -11.96 -10.41
CA SER A 187 4.20 -13.31 -10.43
C SER A 187 5.02 -13.52 -9.15
N ALA A 188 5.25 -14.75 -8.72
CA ALA A 188 6.01 -15.04 -7.48
C ALA A 188 7.43 -14.43 -7.46
N LYS A 189 8.06 -14.29 -8.63
CA LYS A 189 9.38 -13.64 -8.77
C LYS A 189 9.36 -12.12 -8.59
N ASP A 190 8.18 -11.49 -8.64
CA ASP A 190 8.03 -10.04 -8.61
C ASP A 190 7.91 -9.51 -7.16
N ILE A 191 8.00 -10.38 -6.15
CA ILE A 191 7.94 -10.04 -4.72
C ILE A 191 9.18 -10.55 -3.98
N VAL A 192 9.70 -9.73 -3.07
CA VAL A 192 10.77 -10.10 -2.12
C VAL A 192 10.33 -9.75 -0.71
N TYR A 193 10.53 -10.69 0.22
CA TYR A 193 10.25 -10.50 1.64
C TYR A 193 11.49 -10.05 2.42
N VAL A 194 11.28 -9.17 3.40
CA VAL A 194 12.32 -8.71 4.32
C VAL A 194 11.77 -8.70 5.75
N GLY A 195 12.43 -9.42 6.66
CA GLY A 195 12.09 -9.39 8.10
C GLY A 195 11.23 -10.55 8.61
N LEU A 196 10.98 -11.55 7.76
CA LEU A 196 10.23 -12.76 8.13
C LEU A 196 10.83 -13.42 9.38
N ARG A 197 9.96 -13.69 10.34
CA ARG A 197 10.29 -14.37 11.60
C ARG A 197 9.13 -15.13 12.23
N ASP A 198 7.94 -15.01 11.67
CA ASP A 198 6.74 -15.75 12.08
C ASP A 198 5.95 -16.14 10.82
N VAL A 199 6.09 -17.40 10.40
CA VAL A 199 5.57 -17.90 9.11
C VAL A 199 4.86 -19.23 9.36
N ASP A 200 3.58 -19.28 9.00
CA ASP A 200 2.73 -20.45 9.22
C ASP A 200 3.21 -21.66 8.39
N PRO A 201 2.92 -22.90 8.80
CA PRO A 201 3.20 -24.07 7.99
C PRO A 201 2.57 -24.02 6.58
N GLY A 202 1.41 -23.37 6.44
CA GLY A 202 0.72 -23.20 5.15
C GLY A 202 1.34 -22.14 4.22
N GLU A 203 2.32 -21.36 4.71
CA GLU A 203 3.02 -20.32 3.97
C GLU A 203 4.43 -20.74 3.52
N LYS A 204 4.84 -21.99 3.83
CA LYS A 204 6.18 -22.53 3.57
C LYS A 204 6.25 -23.39 2.32
#